data_AF-A0AAU9HFM4-F1
#
_entry.id   AF-A0AAU9HFM4-F1
#
_cell.length_a   1.000
_cell.length_b   1.000
_cell.length_c   1.000
_cell.angle_alpha   90.00
_cell.angle_beta   90.00
_cell.angle_gamma   90.00
#
_symmetry.space_group_name_H-M   'P 1'
#
loop_
_entity.id
_entity.type
_entity.pdbx_description
1 polymer ?
#
loop_
_entity_poly.entity_id
_entity_poly.type
_entity_poly.pdbx_seq_one_letter_code
_entity_poly.pdbx_strand_id
1 'polypeptide(L)'
;MTAYGYIIVKTLITKVEPDAEVKQSTNEINAAQRKRVAAQELAEADKIKIVTAAEAEAEKDRLHGVGIVQQRKAIVDGLAESIAELKEANVGMSEGHIMSILLTNQYLDTLNTFADKGNQTLFLPNNPNGVDDIHTQILSSLKVDNKK
;
A
#
# COMPACT_ATOMS: atom_id res chain seq x y z
N MET A 1 79.23 5.57 -4.63
CA MET A 1 80.69 5.34 -4.76
C MET A 1 81.13 5.86 -6.11
N THR A 2 82.00 6.86 -6.13
CA THR A 2 82.54 7.46 -7.35
C THR A 2 83.99 7.00 -7.50
N ALA A 3 84.21 6.04 -8.39
CA ALA A 3 85.54 5.75 -8.95
C ALA A 3 85.56 5.83 -10.48
N TYR A 4 84.39 5.86 -11.15
CA TYR A 4 84.21 6.26 -12.55
C TYR A 4 82.84 6.95 -12.67
N GLY A 5 82.79 8.11 -13.36
CA GLY A 5 81.74 9.13 -13.18
C GLY A 5 80.40 8.86 -13.87
N TYR A 6 79.49 8.17 -13.17
CA TYR A 6 78.05 8.19 -13.47
C TYR A 6 77.23 8.29 -12.18
N ILE A 7 76.25 9.22 -12.13
CA ILE A 7 75.28 9.35 -11.05
C ILE A 7 74.00 8.65 -11.50
N ILE A 8 73.66 7.52 -10.89
CA ILE A 8 72.42 6.80 -11.16
C ILE A 8 71.26 7.55 -10.46
N VAL A 9 70.47 8.31 -11.22
CA VAL A 9 69.35 9.11 -10.68
C VAL A 9 68.14 8.23 -10.38
N LYS A 10 67.89 7.19 -11.20
CA LYS A 10 66.84 6.20 -11.01
C LYS A 10 67.10 5.00 -11.93
N THR A 11 67.03 3.79 -11.41
CA THR A 11 67.04 2.58 -12.24
C THR A 11 65.60 2.18 -12.53
N LEU A 12 65.27 1.96 -13.81
CA LEU A 12 63.98 1.38 -14.18
C LEU A 12 64.13 -0.14 -14.12
N ILE A 13 63.32 -0.80 -13.29
CA ILE A 13 63.22 -2.25 -13.33
C ILE A 13 62.56 -2.61 -14.65
N THR A 14 63.30 -3.22 -15.57
CA THR A 14 62.85 -3.49 -16.94
C THR A 14 61.97 -4.72 -17.04
N LYS A 15 62.19 -5.73 -16.19
CA LYS A 15 61.35 -6.94 -16.08
C LYS A 15 61.51 -7.59 -14.71
N VAL A 16 60.39 -7.84 -14.03
CA VAL A 16 60.28 -8.79 -12.92
C VAL A 16 59.27 -9.83 -13.38
N GLU A 17 59.73 -11.06 -13.61
CA GLU A 17 58.87 -12.17 -13.96
C GLU A 17 58.69 -13.04 -12.71
N PRO A 18 57.58 -12.86 -11.94
CA PRO A 18 57.28 -13.77 -10.85
C PRO A 18 56.95 -15.15 -11.38
N ASP A 19 57.10 -16.15 -10.50
CA ASP A 19 56.80 -17.54 -10.80
C ASP A 19 55.37 -17.70 -11.35
N ALA A 20 55.20 -18.64 -12.29
CA ALA A 20 53.92 -18.90 -12.94
C ALA A 20 52.82 -19.26 -11.91
N GLU A 21 53.19 -20.01 -10.87
CA GLU A 21 52.26 -20.41 -9.81
C GLU A 21 51.79 -19.20 -8.98
N VAL A 22 52.69 -18.24 -8.71
CA VAL A 22 52.37 -17.00 -7.97
C VAL A 22 51.49 -16.08 -8.80
N LYS A 23 51.73 -15.97 -10.12
CA LYS A 23 50.87 -15.17 -11.03
C LYS A 23 49.45 -15.72 -11.08
N GLN A 24 49.32 -17.05 -11.19
CA GLN A 24 48.02 -17.70 -11.26
C GLN A 24 47.26 -17.53 -9.94
N SER A 25 47.91 -17.83 -8.81
CA SER A 25 47.31 -17.64 -7.47
C SER A 25 46.89 -16.20 -7.22
N THR A 26 47.72 -15.23 -7.61
CA THR A 26 47.41 -13.80 -7.45
C THR A 26 46.24 -13.37 -8.34
N ASN A 27 46.15 -13.91 -9.56
CA ASN A 27 45.03 -13.62 -10.45
C ASN A 27 43.72 -14.24 -9.94
N GLU A 28 43.77 -15.46 -9.42
CA GLU A 28 42.62 -16.14 -8.82
C GLU A 28 42.13 -15.41 -7.56
N ILE A 29 43.03 -14.95 -6.69
CA ILE A 29 42.67 -14.14 -5.50
C ILE A 29 41.99 -12.84 -5.92
N ASN A 30 42.56 -12.13 -6.90
CA ASN A 30 41.97 -10.88 -7.39
C ASN A 30 40.62 -11.11 -8.07
N ALA A 31 40.48 -12.18 -8.84
CA ALA A 31 39.22 -12.55 -9.47
C ALA A 31 38.15 -12.91 -8.41
N ALA A 32 38.51 -13.71 -7.40
CA ALA A 32 37.61 -14.07 -6.31
C ALA A 32 37.19 -12.84 -5.49
N GLN A 33 38.11 -11.94 -5.19
CA GLN A 33 37.82 -10.72 -4.45
C GLN A 33 36.90 -9.78 -5.24
N ARG A 34 37.14 -9.61 -6.54
CA ARG A 34 36.23 -8.85 -7.42
C ARG A 34 34.85 -9.49 -7.52
N LYS A 35 34.77 -10.82 -7.64
CA LYS A 35 33.49 -11.55 -7.63
C LYS A 35 32.75 -11.38 -6.32
N ARG A 36 33.45 -11.40 -5.17
CA ARG A 36 32.83 -11.18 -3.86
C ARG A 36 32.24 -9.79 -3.75
N VAL A 37 32.98 -8.76 -4.16
CA VAL A 37 32.49 -7.39 -4.17
C VAL A 37 31.28 -7.26 -5.10
N ALA A 38 31.36 -7.77 -6.33
CA ALA A 38 30.23 -7.75 -7.26
C ALA A 38 28.99 -8.48 -6.72
N ALA A 39 29.16 -9.60 -6.02
CA ALA A 39 28.06 -10.33 -5.39
C ALA A 39 27.45 -9.56 -4.20
N GLN A 40 28.27 -8.86 -3.41
CA GLN A 40 27.79 -8.01 -2.32
C GLN A 40 26.97 -6.83 -2.86
N GLU A 41 27.48 -6.14 -3.88
CA GLU A 41 26.78 -5.03 -4.54
C GLU A 41 25.45 -5.48 -5.16
N LEU A 42 25.41 -6.65 -5.82
CA LEU A 42 24.18 -7.22 -6.37
C LEU A 42 23.16 -7.55 -5.26
N ALA A 43 23.61 -8.19 -4.17
CA ALA A 43 22.73 -8.52 -3.05
C ALA A 43 22.17 -7.26 -2.36
N GLU A 44 22.97 -6.20 -2.27
CA GLU A 44 22.55 -4.92 -1.70
C GLU A 44 21.55 -4.20 -2.62
N ALA A 45 21.76 -4.23 -3.94
CA ALA A 45 20.82 -3.72 -4.92
C ALA A 45 19.45 -4.44 -4.83
N ASP A 46 19.46 -5.77 -4.72
CA ASP A 46 18.24 -6.56 -4.55
C ASP A 46 17.52 -6.24 -3.24
N LYS A 47 18.27 -6.08 -2.14
CA LYS A 47 17.72 -5.66 -0.84
C LYS A 47 17.05 -4.29 -0.95
N ILE A 48 17.71 -3.31 -1.57
CA ILE A 48 17.16 -1.97 -1.76
C ILE A 48 15.85 -2.05 -2.55
N LYS A 49 15.85 -2.80 -3.67
CA LYS A 49 14.66 -2.97 -4.50
C LYS A 49 13.46 -3.55 -3.72
N ILE A 50 13.70 -4.58 -2.92
CA ILE A 50 12.65 -5.22 -2.12
C ILE A 50 12.15 -4.28 -1.02
N VAL A 51 13.05 -3.60 -0.30
CA VAL A 51 12.67 -2.67 0.77
C VAL A 51 11.88 -1.49 0.21
N THR A 52 12.34 -0.88 -0.89
CA THR A 52 11.62 0.23 -1.53
C THR A 52 10.25 -0.21 -2.04
N ALA A 53 10.12 -1.42 -2.60
CA ALA A 53 8.82 -1.95 -3.01
C ALA A 53 7.87 -2.15 -1.82
N ALA A 54 8.37 -2.71 -0.72
CA ALA A 54 7.59 -2.92 0.50
C ALA A 54 7.18 -1.60 1.18
N GLU A 55 8.07 -0.61 1.23
CA GLU A 55 7.76 0.73 1.73
C GLU A 55 6.71 1.44 0.87
N ALA A 56 6.83 1.33 -0.47
CA ALA A 56 5.84 1.89 -1.38
C ALA A 56 4.46 1.23 -1.21
N GLU A 57 4.41 -0.08 -1.01
CA GLU A 57 3.16 -0.80 -0.76
C GLU A 57 2.53 -0.41 0.58
N ALA A 58 3.33 -0.34 1.65
CA ALA A 58 2.87 0.10 2.96
C ALA A 58 2.34 1.54 2.93
N GLU A 59 3.01 2.44 2.21
CA GLU A 59 2.57 3.83 2.08
C GLU A 59 1.30 3.96 1.24
N LYS A 60 1.16 3.15 0.17
CA LYS A 60 -0.07 3.06 -0.62
C LYS A 60 -1.25 2.64 0.25
N ASP A 61 -1.08 1.61 1.07
CA ASP A 61 -2.14 1.11 1.95
C ASP A 61 -2.47 2.11 3.06
N ARG A 62 -1.46 2.81 3.60
CA ARG A 62 -1.64 3.89 4.57
C ARG A 62 -2.47 5.04 3.97
N LEU A 63 -2.10 5.52 2.79
CA LEU A 63 -2.81 6.59 2.09
C LEU A 63 -4.24 6.17 1.73
N HIS A 64 -4.44 4.94 1.28
CA HIS A 64 -5.76 4.39 1.02
C HIS A 64 -6.62 4.34 2.30
N GLY A 65 -6.04 3.92 3.43
CA GLY A 65 -6.71 3.94 4.73
C GLY A 65 -7.11 5.34 5.18
N VAL A 66 -6.21 6.33 5.03
CA VAL A 66 -6.50 7.75 5.32
C VAL A 66 -7.64 8.26 4.42
N GLY A 67 -7.60 7.93 3.13
CA GLY A 67 -8.64 8.29 2.17
C GLY A 67 -10.02 7.73 2.56
N ILE A 68 -10.09 6.46 2.98
CA ILE A 68 -11.35 5.85 3.45
C ILE A 68 -11.89 6.56 4.69
N VAL A 69 -11.04 6.86 5.68
CA VAL A 69 -11.48 7.53 6.91
C VAL A 69 -12.00 8.94 6.59
N GLN A 70 -11.29 9.68 5.75
CA GLN A 70 -11.70 11.01 5.32
C GLN A 70 -13.00 10.97 4.52
N GLN A 71 -13.15 9.99 3.61
CA GLN A 71 -14.40 9.75 2.88
C GLN A 71 -15.56 9.44 3.83
N ARG A 72 -15.36 8.55 4.80
CA ARG A 72 -16.40 8.22 5.81
C ARG A 72 -16.80 9.44 6.62
N LYS A 73 -15.83 10.27 7.03
CA LYS A 73 -16.11 11.53 7.74
C LYS A 73 -16.94 12.47 6.88
N ALA A 74 -16.54 12.69 5.62
CA ALA A 74 -17.29 13.55 4.70
C ALA A 74 -18.72 13.04 4.43
N ILE A 75 -18.93 11.72 4.36
CA ILE A 75 -20.26 11.13 4.25
C ILE A 75 -21.11 11.45 5.49
N VAL A 76 -20.56 11.24 6.70
CA VAL A 76 -21.30 11.53 7.95
C VAL A 76 -21.63 13.01 8.07
N ASP A 77 -20.67 13.88 7.77
CA ASP A 77 -20.86 15.33 7.81
C ASP A 77 -21.95 15.76 6.81
N GLY A 78 -21.90 15.25 5.56
CA GLY A 78 -22.93 15.54 4.55
C GLY A 78 -24.32 14.96 4.87
N LEU A 79 -24.38 13.81 5.52
CA LEU A 79 -25.64 13.24 6.01
C LEU A 79 -26.23 14.08 7.15
N ALA A 80 -25.40 14.58 8.07
CA ALA A 80 -25.84 15.45 9.14
C ALA A 80 -26.39 16.78 8.60
N GLU A 81 -25.72 17.36 7.59
CA GLU A 81 -26.19 18.54 6.87
C GLU A 81 -27.52 18.27 6.16
N SER A 82 -27.63 17.15 5.44
CA SER A 82 -28.88 16.74 4.78
C SER A 82 -30.04 16.56 5.76
N ILE A 83 -29.78 15.99 6.95
CA ILE A 83 -30.80 15.83 8.00
C ILE A 83 -31.19 17.20 8.58
N ALA A 84 -30.24 18.12 8.76
CA ALA A 84 -30.51 19.47 9.24
C ALA A 84 -31.36 20.25 8.25
N GLU A 85 -31.04 20.20 6.95
CA GLU A 85 -31.83 20.82 5.88
C GLU A 85 -33.25 20.23 5.80
N LEU A 86 -33.40 18.91 5.90
CA LEU A 86 -34.71 18.25 5.88
C LEU A 86 -35.56 18.61 7.11
N LYS A 87 -34.92 18.82 8.27
CA LYS A 87 -35.59 19.29 9.49
C LYS A 87 -36.00 20.76 9.37
N GLU A 88 -35.19 21.59 8.71
CA GLU A 88 -35.45 23.02 8.51
C GLU A 88 -36.49 23.28 7.41
N ALA A 89 -36.56 22.43 6.39
CA ALA A 89 -37.58 22.43 5.34
C ALA A 89 -39.00 22.08 5.86
N ASN A 90 -39.16 21.86 7.17
CA ASN A 90 -40.43 21.76 7.88
C ASN A 90 -41.39 20.69 7.32
N VAL A 91 -40.85 19.59 6.83
CA VAL A 91 -41.65 18.38 6.58
C VAL A 91 -41.78 17.69 7.93
N GLY A 92 -43.00 17.56 8.46
CA GLY A 92 -43.30 16.87 9.72
C GLY A 92 -43.03 15.37 9.71
N MET A 93 -41.96 14.93 9.05
CA MET A 93 -41.50 13.55 9.03
C MET A 93 -40.77 13.27 10.34
N SER A 94 -41.24 12.27 11.07
CA SER A 94 -40.51 11.68 12.19
C SER A 94 -39.10 11.27 11.74
N GLU A 95 -38.12 11.37 12.63
CA GLU A 95 -36.73 10.92 12.43
C GLU A 95 -36.66 9.50 11.84
N GLY A 96 -37.63 8.64 12.17
CA GLY A 96 -37.78 7.30 11.60
C GLY A 96 -38.10 7.25 10.11
N HIS A 97 -38.86 8.21 9.57
CA HIS A 97 -39.15 8.27 8.13
C HIS A 97 -37.95 8.80 7.33
N ILE A 98 -37.21 9.78 7.86
CA ILE A 98 -35.98 10.27 7.25
C ILE A 98 -34.96 9.13 7.16
N MET A 99 -34.81 8.37 8.25
CA MET A 99 -33.94 7.18 8.27
C MET A 99 -34.40 6.09 7.29
N SER A 100 -35.71 5.85 7.15
CA SER A 100 -36.25 4.87 6.19
C SER A 100 -35.99 5.27 4.73
N ILE A 101 -36.16 6.55 4.39
CA ILE A 101 -35.84 7.09 3.06
C ILE A 101 -34.33 6.98 2.80
N LEU A 102 -33.50 7.32 3.80
CA LEU A 102 -32.05 7.22 3.69
C LEU A 102 -31.58 5.77 3.45
N LEU A 103 -32.11 4.82 4.23
CA LEU A 103 -31.78 3.40 4.08
C LEU A 103 -32.22 2.85 2.72
N THR A 104 -33.35 3.32 2.22
CA THR A 104 -33.85 2.95 0.88
C THR A 104 -32.93 3.51 -0.22
N ASN A 105 -32.51 4.77 -0.13
CA ASN A 105 -31.55 5.35 -1.06
C ASN A 105 -30.20 4.63 -1.01
N GLN A 106 -29.69 4.33 0.19
CA GLN A 106 -28.44 3.59 0.33
C GLN A 106 -28.54 2.18 -0.26
N TYR A 107 -29.69 1.51 -0.08
CA TYR A 107 -29.96 0.24 -0.75
C TYR A 107 -29.90 0.38 -2.28
N LEU A 108 -30.56 1.39 -2.85
CA LEU A 108 -30.52 1.65 -4.31
C LEU A 108 -29.11 2.00 -4.82
N ASP A 109 -28.34 2.81 -4.09
CA ASP A 109 -26.97 3.18 -4.44
C ASP A 109 -26.04 1.96 -4.41
N THR A 110 -26.23 1.06 -3.43
CA THR A 110 -25.47 -0.19 -3.39
C THR A 110 -25.82 -1.08 -4.58
N LEU A 111 -27.08 -1.13 -5.01
CA LEU A 111 -27.50 -1.85 -6.22
C LEU A 111 -26.89 -1.24 -7.49
N ASN A 112 -26.91 0.09 -7.64
CA ASN A 112 -26.28 0.77 -8.78
C ASN A 112 -24.77 0.52 -8.83
N THR A 113 -24.07 0.63 -7.70
CA THR A 113 -22.62 0.34 -7.60
C THR A 113 -22.30 -1.11 -7.97
N PHE A 114 -23.20 -2.04 -7.60
CA PHE A 114 -23.06 -3.45 -7.92
C PHE A 114 -23.32 -3.74 -9.40
N ALA A 115 -24.30 -3.05 -10.00
CA ALA A 115 -24.61 -3.12 -11.42
C ALA A 115 -23.46 -2.56 -12.28
N ASP A 116 -22.86 -1.44 -11.89
CA ASP A 116 -21.74 -0.81 -12.60
C ASP A 116 -20.48 -1.68 -12.63
N LYS A 117 -20.28 -2.55 -11.62
CA LYS A 117 -19.15 -3.49 -11.57
C LYS A 117 -19.36 -4.76 -12.42
N GLY A 118 -20.50 -4.91 -13.09
CA GLY A 118 -20.74 -5.80 -14.25
C GLY A 118 -20.71 -7.32 -14.03
N ASN A 119 -20.15 -7.84 -12.93
CA ASN A 119 -19.80 -9.26 -12.80
C ASN A 119 -20.29 -9.95 -11.52
N GLN A 120 -21.34 -9.44 -10.87
CA GLN A 120 -21.83 -10.06 -9.63
C GLN A 120 -23.33 -10.35 -9.70
N THR A 121 -23.72 -11.60 -9.43
CA THR A 121 -25.13 -12.02 -9.32
C THR A 121 -25.57 -11.85 -7.88
N LEU A 122 -26.45 -10.88 -7.61
CA LEU A 122 -27.02 -10.65 -6.27
C LEU A 122 -28.35 -11.38 -6.12
N PHE A 123 -28.40 -12.36 -5.22
CA PHE A 123 -29.66 -13.00 -4.84
C PHE A 123 -30.39 -12.11 -3.85
N LEU A 124 -31.37 -11.35 -4.35
CA LEU A 124 -32.26 -10.56 -3.51
C LEU A 124 -33.34 -11.49 -2.91
N PRO A 125 -33.60 -11.44 -1.60
CA PRO A 125 -34.77 -12.09 -1.04
C PRO A 125 -36.03 -11.44 -1.64
N ASN A 126 -36.67 -12.14 -2.57
CA ASN A 126 -37.85 -11.67 -3.30
C ASN A 126 -39.16 -11.73 -2.47
N ASN A 127 -39.08 -11.78 -1.14
CA ASN A 127 -40.27 -11.68 -0.30
C ASN A 127 -40.43 -10.23 0.20
N PRO A 128 -41.63 -9.63 0.10
CA PRO A 128 -41.90 -8.32 0.68
C PRO A 128 -41.55 -8.22 2.18
N ASN A 129 -41.61 -9.35 2.89
CA ASN A 129 -41.24 -9.45 4.31
C ASN A 129 -39.73 -9.45 4.57
N GLY A 130 -38.87 -9.76 3.60
CA GLY A 130 -37.42 -9.85 3.82
C GLY A 130 -36.77 -8.50 4.06
N VAL A 131 -37.34 -7.45 3.47
CA VAL A 131 -36.90 -6.06 3.71
C VAL A 131 -37.35 -5.59 5.10
N ASP A 132 -38.56 -5.94 5.53
CA ASP A 132 -39.06 -5.69 6.88
C ASP A 132 -38.29 -6.49 7.94
N ASP A 133 -37.90 -7.72 7.65
CA ASP A 133 -37.08 -8.55 8.52
C ASP A 133 -35.67 -7.94 8.66
N ILE A 134 -35.05 -7.50 7.56
CA ILE A 134 -33.75 -6.79 7.59
C ILE A 134 -33.88 -5.47 8.36
N HIS A 135 -34.92 -4.68 8.12
CA HIS A 135 -35.17 -3.42 8.80
C HIS A 135 -35.40 -3.63 10.31
N THR A 136 -36.19 -4.63 10.68
CA THR A 136 -36.45 -5.00 12.08
C THR A 136 -35.17 -5.52 12.74
N GLN A 137 -34.35 -6.28 12.02
CA GLN A 137 -33.09 -6.80 12.53
C GLN A 137 -32.06 -5.67 12.76
N ILE A 138 -31.96 -4.70 11.85
CA ILE A 138 -31.12 -3.49 11.99
C ILE A 138 -31.61 -2.60 13.14
N LEU A 139 -32.93 -2.37 13.26
CA LEU A 139 -33.47 -1.58 14.37
C LEU A 139 -33.33 -2.30 15.73
N SER A 140 -33.44 -3.62 15.74
CA SER A 140 -33.25 -4.41 16.97
C SER A 140 -31.79 -4.38 17.42
N SER A 141 -30.82 -4.45 16.50
CA SER A 141 -29.40 -4.40 16.85
C SER A 141 -28.99 -3.03 17.37
N LEU A 142 -29.50 -1.94 16.78
CA LEU A 142 -29.31 -0.57 17.27
C LEU A 142 -29.95 -0.33 18.66
N LYS A 143 -31.13 -0.94 18.94
CA LYS A 143 -31.77 -0.84 20.27
C LYS A 143 -31.09 -1.69 21.34
N VAL A 144 -30.48 -2.81 20.97
CA VAL A 144 -29.75 -3.68 21.90
C VAL A 144 -28.43 -3.03 22.36
N ASP A 145 -27.78 -2.26 21.48
CA ASP A 145 -26.54 -1.54 21.82
C ASP A 145 -26.78 -0.38 22.81
N ASN A 146 -28.00 0.19 22.82
CA ASN A 146 -28.41 1.26 23.74
C ASN A 146 -28.82 0.79 25.16
N LYS A 147 -28.71 -0.51 25.47
CA LYS A 147 -29.10 -1.10 26.77
C LYS A 147 -27.93 -1.58 27.64
N LYS A 148 -26.69 -1.16 27.34
CA LYS A 148 -25.53 -1.34 28.23
C LYS A 148 -25.04 -0.02 28.80
#